data_AF-A0A0F3RAZ3-F1
#
_entry.id   AF-A0A0F3RAZ3-F1
#
_cell.length_a   1.000
_cell.length_b   1.000
_cell.length_c   1.000
_cell.angle_alpha   90.00
_cell.angle_beta   90.00
_cell.angle_gamma   90.00
#
_symmetry.space_group_name_H-M   'P 1'
#
loop_
_entity.id
_entity.type
_entity.pdbx_description
1 polymer ?
#
loop_
_entity_poly.entity_id
_entity_poly.type
_entity_poly.pdbx_seq_one_letter_code
_entity_poly.pdbx_strand_id
1 'polypeptide(L)' 'MKKIIFNKQRDLISIIAPASGCPDAQDKLKKAIEILTLQGFKTLVDDKIFSGDELLFSLLLKRKG' A
#
# COMPACT_ATOMS: atom_id res chain seq x y z
N MET A 1 -18.82 11.59 -18.94
CA MET A 1 -17.78 10.55 -19.04
C MET A 1 -16.61 10.92 -18.16
N LYS A 2 -16.07 9.99 -17.36
CA LYS A 2 -14.81 10.22 -16.63
C LYS A 2 -13.64 10.11 -17.61
N LYS A 3 -12.71 11.07 -17.55
CA LYS A 3 -11.50 11.07 -18.39
C LYS A 3 -10.53 10.02 -17.83
N ILE A 4 -10.08 9.11 -18.68
CA ILE A 4 -9.04 8.15 -18.31
C ILE A 4 -7.71 8.89 -18.34
N ILE A 5 -6.96 8.81 -17.26
CA ILE A 5 -5.60 9.35 -17.15
C ILE A 5 -4.64 8.17 -17.17
N PHE A 6 -3.77 8.14 -18.16
CA PHE A 6 -2.71 7.13 -18.24
C PHE A 6 -1.51 7.57 -17.41
N ASN A 7 -0.93 6.63 -16.66
CA ASN A 7 0.32 6.85 -15.95
C ASN A 7 1.48 7.06 -16.92
N LYS A 8 2.42 7.90 -16.51
CA LYS A 8 3.66 8.22 -17.21
C LYS A 8 4.86 7.80 -16.37
N GLN A 9 6.01 7.62 -17.02
CA GLN A 9 7.27 7.47 -16.29
C GLN A 9 7.46 8.64 -15.32
N ARG A 10 8.03 8.34 -14.15
CA ARG A 10 8.24 9.24 -13.00
C ARG A 10 6.99 9.60 -12.21
N ASP A 11 5.81 9.12 -12.60
CA ASP A 11 4.61 9.23 -11.76
C ASP A 11 4.80 8.50 -10.43
N LEU A 12 4.13 9.01 -9.41
CA LEU A 12 4.10 8.42 -8.08
C LEU A 12 2.95 7.42 -7.95
N ILE A 13 3.26 6.19 -7.58
CA ILE A 13 2.31 5.13 -7.28
C ILE A 13 2.22 4.98 -5.76
N SER A 14 1.03 5.20 -5.20
CA SER A 14 0.75 4.93 -3.79
C SER A 14 0.22 3.50 -3.63
N ILE A 15 0.85 2.72 -2.77
CA ILE A 15 0.45 1.34 -2.45
C ILE A 15 -0.17 1.36 -1.05
N ILE A 16 -1.41 0.89 -0.98
CA ILE A 16 -2.21 0.83 0.25
C ILE A 16 -2.86 -0.53 0.39
N ALA A 17 -3.17 -0.94 1.62
CA ALA A 17 -3.96 -2.13 1.92
C ALA A 17 -5.27 -1.72 2.60
N PRO A 18 -6.29 -1.28 1.84
CA PRO A 18 -7.52 -0.74 2.42
C PRO A 18 -8.44 -1.81 3.02
N ALA A 19 -8.24 -3.08 2.69
CA ALA A 19 -9.05 -4.19 3.18
C ALA A 19 -8.45 -4.82 4.45
N SER A 20 -7.27 -5.45 4.32
CA SER A 20 -6.58 -6.12 5.43
C SER A 20 -5.08 -5.94 5.32
N GLY A 21 -4.39 -5.93 6.46
CA GLY A 21 -2.94 -5.99 6.49
C GLY A 21 -2.40 -7.30 5.89
N CYS A 22 -1.15 -7.26 5.42
CA CYS A 22 -0.44 -8.42 4.88
C CYS A 22 1.03 -8.43 5.35
N PRO A 23 1.30 -8.77 6.61
CA PRO A 23 2.66 -8.78 7.19
C PRO A 23 3.62 -9.70 6.43
N ASP A 24 3.14 -10.86 5.98
CA ASP A 24 3.97 -11.86 5.30
C ASP A 24 4.34 -11.50 3.85
N ALA A 25 3.79 -10.40 3.30
CA ALA A 25 4.03 -10.00 1.92
C ALA A 25 5.27 -9.12 1.73
N GLN A 26 6.05 -8.83 2.78
CA GLN A 26 7.15 -7.87 2.72
C GLN A 26 8.14 -8.15 1.58
N ASP A 27 8.63 -9.39 1.44
CA ASP A 27 9.57 -9.76 0.38
C ASP A 27 8.96 -9.66 -1.02
N LYS A 28 7.67 -10.02 -1.16
CA LYS A 28 6.95 -9.93 -2.44
C LYS A 28 6.70 -8.47 -2.81
N LEU A 29 6.35 -7.63 -1.84
CA LEU A 29 6.13 -6.21 -2.04
C LEU A 29 7.43 -5.50 -2.43
N LYS A 30 8.55 -5.84 -1.79
CA LYS A 30 9.87 -5.32 -2.17
C LYS A 30 10.19 -5.62 -3.64
N LYS A 31 10.02 -6.88 -4.08
CA LYS A 31 10.21 -7.26 -5.50
C LYS A 31 9.28 -6.51 -6.45
N ALA A 32 8.01 -6.31 -6.07
CA ALA A 32 7.07 -5.54 -6.88
C ALA A 32 7.50 -4.07 -7.00
N ILE A 33 8.02 -3.47 -5.92
CA ILE A 33 8.56 -2.09 -5.93
C ILE A 33 9.80 -1.99 -6.82
N GLU A 34 10.69 -2.98 -6.79
CA GLU A 34 11.86 -3.04 -7.68
C GLU A 34 11.43 -3.05 -9.15
N ILE A 35 10.42 -3.87 -9.50
CA ILE A 35 9.86 -3.91 -10.85
C ILE A 35 9.26 -2.55 -11.25
N LEU A 36 8.47 -1.91 -10.39
CA LEU A 36 7.90 -0.58 -10.67
C LEU A 36 9.00 0.49 -10.85
N THR A 37 10.07 0.41 -10.07
CA THR A 37 11.22 1.32 -10.17
C THR A 37 11.96 1.12 -11.48
N LEU A 38 12.15 -0.13 -11.93
CA LEU A 38 12.75 -0.45 -13.23
C LEU A 38 11.91 0.10 -14.41
N GLN A 39 10.59 0.18 -14.25
CA GLN A 39 9.68 0.81 -15.22
C GLN A 39 9.68 2.35 -15.13
N GLY A 40 10.47 2.93 -14.22
CA GLY A 40 10.63 4.38 -14.06
C GLY A 40 9.60 5.04 -13.14
N PHE A 41 8.81 4.28 -12.38
CA PHE A 41 7.86 4.84 -11.42
C PHE A 41 8.51 5.11 -10.07
N LYS A 42 7.95 6.09 -9.34
CA LYS A 42 8.24 6.29 -7.92
C LYS A 42 7.17 5.58 -7.11
N THR A 43 7.52 4.98 -5.97
CA THR A 43 6.55 4.31 -5.09
C THR A 43 6.50 4.99 -3.72
N LEU A 44 5.30 5.03 -3.14
CA LEU A 44 5.06 5.37 -1.75
C LEU A 44 4.23 4.24 -1.14
N VAL A 45 4.72 3.66 -0.05
CA VAL A 45 4.09 2.50 0.60
C VAL A 45 3.52 2.95 1.92
N ASP A 46 2.26 2.61 2.21
CA ASP A 46 1.69 2.82 3.53
C ASP A 46 2.24 1.79 4.52
N ASP A 47 2.85 2.25 5.61
CA ASP A 47 3.44 1.39 6.65
C ASP A 47 2.40 0.46 7.30
N LYS A 48 1.11 0.82 7.21
CA LYS A 48 0.01 0.00 7.73
C LYS A 48 -0.22 -1.28 6.95
N ILE A 49 0.38 -1.44 5.76
CA ILE A 49 0.30 -2.68 4.99
C ILE A 49 0.84 -3.86 5.79
N PHE A 50 1.85 -3.66 6.64
CA PHE A 50 2.45 -4.74 7.43
C PHE A 50 1.84 -4.89 8.82
N SER A 51 0.89 -4.01 9.18
CA SER A 51 0.15 -4.12 10.43
C SER A 51 -0.93 -5.18 10.29
N GLY A 52 -0.82 -6.30 11.00
CA GLY A 52 -1.91 -7.27 11.07
C GLY A 52 -3.21 -6.64 11.61
N ASP A 53 -4.35 -7.25 11.27
CA ASP A 53 -5.68 -6.72 11.60
C ASP A 53 -5.95 -6.55 13.11
N GLU A 54 -5.11 -7.13 13.97
CA GLU A 54 -5.18 -7.00 15.44
C GLU A 54 -4.99 -5.54 15.93
N LEU A 55 -4.24 -4.72 15.19
CA LEU A 55 -4.11 -3.29 15.52
C LEU A 55 -5.40 -2.50 15.23
N LEU A 56 -6.24 -2.97 14.31
CA LEU A 56 -7.52 -2.32 14.00
C LEU A 56 -8.56 -2.58 15.10
N PHE A 57 -8.61 -3.82 15.60
CA PHE A 57 -9.53 -4.22 16.67
C PHE A 57 -9.27 -3.47 17.98
N SER A 58 -8.01 -3.36 18.38
CA SER A 58 -7.61 -2.64 19.60
C SER A 58 -7.90 -1.14 19.51
N LEU A 59 -7.74 -0.52 18.33
CA LEU A 59 -8.06 0.90 18.12
C LEU A 59 -9.57 1.18 18.14
N LEU A 60 -10.38 0.26 17.61
CA LEU A 60 -11.84 0.35 17.64
C LEU A 60 -12.42 0.14 19.04
N LEU A 61 -11.82 -0.76 19.83
CA LEU A 61 -12.17 -0.96 21.25
C LEU A 61 -11.87 0.30 22.09
N LYS A 62 -10.75 0.98 21.82
CA LYS A 62 -10.36 2.20 22.56
C LYS A 62 -11.24 3.42 22.29
N ARG A 63 -12.02 3.45 21.19
CA ARG A 63 -12.95 4.54 20.85
C ARG A 63 -14.37 4.32 21.38
N LYS A 64 -14.63 3.16 22.00
CA LYS A 64 -15.93 2.82 22.61
C LYS A 64 -15.90 2.76 24.15
N GLY A 65 -14.77 3.11 24.77
CA GLY A 65 -14.61 3.20 26.23
C GLY A 65 -14.64 4.64 26.72
#